data_AF-A0A2V9HT09-F1
#
_entry.id   AF-A0A2V9HT09-F1
#
_cell.length_a   1.000
_cell.length_b   1.000
_cell.length_c   1.000
_cell.angle_alpha   90.00
_cell.angle_beta   90.00
_cell.angle_gamma   90.00
#
_symmetry.space_group_name_H-M   'P 1'
#
loop_
_entity.id
_entity.type
_entity.pdbx_description
1 polymer ?
#
loop_
_entity_poly.entity_id
_entity_poly.type
_entity_poly.pdbx_seq_one_letter_code
_entity_poly.pdbx_strand_id
1 'polypeptide(L)'
;HGCTGKGNDQVRFELAYKAIAPNVQIIAPWREWDIDSREDAIAYAQKHNVPVEQSKKNIYSRDRNIWHLSHEGGELEDPANAPNEAMWQWVVSPEKAPDKAEEVEIGFESGTPVSVNGSKLGPIDLLNTLNEIAAKHGIGRTDLVENRLVGMKSRGAYETPGGTLLVKAHQELERLTIDRETAHFQQALSLRYAELVYYGLWFAPLREALDGFFNVAQLRVTGAVGLKLWKATLNVTKRVSPFSLYRADLASFTMGRYNPQDAEGFINLFALPVTVRPKAKAEGKL
;
A
#
# COMPACT_ATOMS: atom_id res chain seq x y z
N HIS A 1 -23.18 -10.07 9.79
CA HIS A 1 -22.25 -8.92 9.79
C HIS A 1 -23.02 -7.66 9.44
N GLY A 2 -22.51 -6.46 9.77
CA GLY A 2 -23.21 -5.19 9.59
C GLY A 2 -22.83 -4.39 8.33
N CYS A 3 -22.18 -5.03 7.35
CA CYS A 3 -21.73 -4.36 6.12
C CYS A 3 -22.93 -3.93 5.25
N THR A 4 -22.83 -2.78 4.59
CA THR A 4 -23.84 -2.32 3.63
C THR A 4 -23.75 -3.08 2.31
N GLY A 5 -24.82 -3.06 1.52
CA GLY A 5 -24.88 -3.70 0.19
C GLY A 5 -24.03 -3.02 -0.90
N LYS A 6 -23.40 -1.87 -0.62
CA LYS A 6 -22.59 -1.10 -1.59
C LYS A 6 -21.08 -1.14 -1.30
N GLY A 7 -20.68 -1.69 -0.15
CA GLY A 7 -19.28 -1.77 0.27
C GLY A 7 -18.59 -3.04 -0.20
N ASN A 8 -17.25 -3.02 -0.27
CA ASN A 8 -16.44 -4.20 -0.55
C ASN A 8 -16.40 -5.18 0.64
N ASP A 9 -16.61 -4.71 1.87
CA ASP A 9 -16.45 -5.55 3.07
C ASP A 9 -17.44 -6.71 3.14
N GLN A 10 -18.65 -6.56 2.61
CA GLN A 10 -19.58 -7.70 2.52
C GLN A 10 -18.95 -8.86 1.72
N VAL A 11 -18.23 -8.54 0.63
CA VAL A 11 -17.57 -9.55 -0.21
C VAL A 11 -16.41 -10.18 0.57
N ARG A 12 -15.59 -9.36 1.22
CA ARG A 12 -14.44 -9.82 2.02
C ARG A 12 -14.87 -10.76 3.15
N PHE A 13 -15.87 -10.38 3.93
CA PHE A 13 -16.40 -11.21 5.01
C PHE A 13 -17.04 -12.50 4.49
N GLU A 14 -17.93 -12.41 3.50
CA GLU A 14 -18.68 -13.59 3.07
C GLU A 14 -17.82 -14.58 2.28
N LEU A 15 -16.84 -14.12 1.50
CA LEU A 15 -15.87 -15.02 0.87
C LEU A 15 -15.02 -15.73 1.92
N ALA A 16 -14.58 -15.04 2.97
CA ALA A 16 -13.86 -15.65 4.08
C ALA A 16 -14.72 -16.70 4.80
N TYR A 17 -15.97 -16.39 5.13
CA TYR A 17 -16.88 -17.32 5.77
C TYR A 17 -17.15 -18.54 4.89
N LYS A 18 -17.39 -18.35 3.60
CA LYS A 18 -17.61 -19.44 2.64
C LYS A 18 -16.37 -20.33 2.47
N ALA A 19 -15.17 -19.75 2.58
CA ALA A 19 -13.92 -20.51 2.49
C ALA A 19 -13.64 -21.33 3.76
N ILE A 20 -13.87 -20.77 4.95
CA ILE A 20 -13.49 -21.38 6.24
C ILE A 20 -14.62 -22.25 6.81
N ALA A 21 -15.87 -21.84 6.65
CA ALA A 21 -17.05 -22.46 7.23
C ALA A 21 -18.21 -22.44 6.23
N PRO A 22 -18.17 -23.25 5.15
CA PRO A 22 -19.07 -23.13 3.99
C PRO A 22 -20.57 -23.26 4.32
N ASN A 23 -20.89 -23.96 5.42
CA ASN A 23 -22.27 -24.19 5.85
C ASN A 23 -22.77 -23.17 6.88
N VAL A 24 -21.97 -22.16 7.24
CA VAL A 24 -22.41 -21.14 8.19
C VAL A 24 -23.53 -20.30 7.59
N GLN A 25 -24.62 -20.11 8.33
CA GLN A 25 -25.66 -19.18 7.93
C GLN A 25 -25.13 -17.75 8.07
N ILE A 26 -25.21 -16.99 6.97
CA ILE A 26 -24.81 -15.58 6.95
C ILE A 26 -26.08 -14.74 7.05
N ILE A 27 -26.19 -13.97 8.13
CA ILE A 27 -27.24 -12.96 8.31
C ILE A 27 -26.61 -11.59 8.05
N ALA A 28 -27.17 -10.87 7.08
CA ALA A 28 -26.69 -9.55 6.67
C ALA A 28 -27.88 -8.56 6.70
N PRO A 29 -28.16 -7.93 7.86
CA PRO A 29 -29.39 -7.16 8.07
C PRO A 29 -29.65 -6.10 6.99
N TRP A 30 -28.62 -5.39 6.52
CA TRP A 30 -28.70 -4.41 5.44
C TRP A 30 -29.27 -4.91 4.10
N ARG A 31 -29.46 -6.22 3.93
CA ARG A 31 -30.09 -6.83 2.74
C ARG A 31 -31.47 -7.44 3.03
N GLU A 32 -31.89 -7.47 4.29
CA GLU A 32 -33.07 -8.21 4.76
C GLU A 32 -34.10 -7.32 5.45
N TRP A 33 -33.66 -6.26 6.13
CA TRP A 33 -34.53 -5.38 6.91
C TRP A 33 -35.04 -4.16 6.12
N ASP A 34 -35.93 -3.38 6.74
CA ASP A 34 -36.50 -2.15 6.16
C ASP A 34 -35.73 -0.87 6.55
N ILE A 35 -34.56 -0.99 7.20
CA ILE A 35 -33.71 0.16 7.56
C ILE A 35 -32.79 0.46 6.38
N ASP A 36 -33.00 1.58 5.68
CA ASP A 36 -32.24 1.93 4.48
C ASP A 36 -31.25 3.10 4.69
N SER A 37 -31.35 3.78 5.83
CA SER A 37 -30.57 4.98 6.14
C SER A 37 -30.02 4.99 7.56
N ARG A 38 -29.05 5.89 7.82
CA ARG A 38 -28.51 6.12 9.16
C ARG A 38 -29.58 6.74 10.07
N GLU A 39 -30.43 7.60 9.50
CA GLU A 39 -31.56 8.24 10.15
C GLU A 39 -32.56 7.19 10.65
N ASP A 40 -32.90 6.20 9.82
CA ASP A 40 -33.78 5.10 10.22
C ASP A 40 -33.16 4.25 11.32
N ALA A 41 -31.86 3.97 11.24
CA ALA A 41 -31.16 3.23 12.29
C ALA A 41 -31.18 3.98 13.63
N ILE A 42 -31.04 5.31 13.62
CA ILE A 42 -31.15 6.15 14.81
C ILE A 42 -32.59 6.16 15.35
N ALA A 43 -33.59 6.31 14.48
CA ALA A 43 -35.00 6.29 14.86
C ALA A 43 -35.41 4.94 15.46
N TYR A 44 -34.92 3.84 14.86
CA TYR A 44 -35.08 2.48 15.39
C TYR A 44 -34.44 2.37 16.78
N ALA A 45 -33.19 2.81 16.93
CA ALA A 45 -32.51 2.78 18.23
C ALA A 45 -33.28 3.58 19.30
N GLN A 46 -33.76 4.78 18.98
CA GLN A 46 -34.57 5.61 19.88
C GLN A 46 -35.90 4.94 20.27
N LYS A 47 -36.63 4.40 19.29
CA LYS A 47 -37.89 3.68 19.51
C LYS A 47 -37.71 2.49 20.45
N HIS A 48 -36.54 1.84 20.39
CA HIS A 48 -36.19 0.67 21.18
C HIS A 48 -35.33 0.97 22.42
N ASN A 49 -35.14 2.25 22.77
CA ASN A 49 -34.32 2.69 23.91
C ASN A 49 -32.88 2.15 23.89
N VAL A 50 -32.31 1.97 22.70
CA VAL A 50 -30.90 1.61 22.50
C VAL A 50 -30.06 2.89 22.53
N PRO A 51 -29.14 3.05 23.49
CA PRO A 51 -28.29 4.24 23.56
C PRO A 51 -27.32 4.26 22.38
N VAL A 52 -27.29 5.38 21.66
CA VAL A 52 -26.37 5.62 20.53
C VAL A 52 -25.71 6.99 20.71
N GLU A 53 -24.38 7.05 20.61
CA GLU A 53 -23.59 8.29 20.75
C GLU A 53 -23.56 9.12 19.45
N GLN A 54 -23.99 8.52 18.35
CA GLN A 54 -23.95 9.11 17.01
C GLN A 54 -24.87 10.35 16.95
N SER A 55 -24.25 11.52 16.86
CA SER A 55 -24.94 12.77 16.57
C SER A 55 -24.87 13.13 15.08
N LYS A 56 -25.77 14.02 14.63
CA LYS A 56 -25.72 14.60 13.28
C LYS A 56 -24.41 15.36 12.96
N LYS A 57 -23.58 15.66 13.97
CA LYS A 57 -22.32 16.41 13.80
C LYS A 57 -21.16 15.55 13.27
N ASN A 58 -21.17 14.23 13.50
CA ASN A 58 -20.11 13.36 13.01
C ASN A 58 -20.57 12.61 11.75
N ILE A 59 -20.42 13.29 10.62
CA ILE A 59 -20.97 12.87 9.31
C ILE A 59 -20.14 11.79 8.61
N TYR A 60 -18.85 11.68 8.91
CA TYR A 60 -17.97 10.71 8.24
C TYR A 60 -18.12 9.32 8.85
N SER A 61 -18.25 8.31 7.98
CA SER A 61 -18.00 6.92 8.31
C SER A 61 -16.48 6.71 8.44
N ARG A 62 -16.05 6.01 9.49
CA ARG A 62 -14.63 5.75 9.75
C ARG A 62 -14.40 4.30 10.12
N ASP A 63 -13.36 3.71 9.58
CA ASP A 63 -12.83 2.42 10.01
C ASP A 63 -11.36 2.57 10.42
N ARG A 64 -11.02 2.13 11.63
CA ARG A 64 -9.69 2.27 12.22
C ARG A 64 -9.15 0.92 12.66
N ASN A 65 -7.91 0.67 12.30
CA ASN A 65 -7.08 -0.35 12.93
C ASN A 65 -5.66 0.20 13.13
N ILE A 66 -4.72 -0.65 13.56
CA ILE A 66 -3.32 -0.22 13.79
C ILE A 66 -2.59 0.16 12.50
N TRP A 67 -3.08 -0.29 11.33
CA TRP A 67 -2.42 -0.06 10.04
C TRP A 67 -2.90 1.23 9.37
N HIS A 68 -4.21 1.51 9.46
CA HIS A 68 -4.79 2.69 8.83
C HIS A 68 -6.03 3.24 9.53
N LEU A 69 -6.44 4.44 9.12
CA LEU A 69 -7.75 5.00 9.35
C LEU A 69 -8.34 5.45 8.01
N SER A 70 -9.57 5.03 7.72
CA SER A 70 -10.33 5.46 6.53
C SER A 70 -11.45 6.43 6.90
N HIS A 71 -11.80 7.28 5.93
CA HIS A 71 -12.90 8.24 6.01
C HIS A 71 -13.71 8.19 4.71
N GLU A 72 -15.02 8.04 4.85
CA GLU A 72 -15.96 8.06 3.74
C GLU A 72 -17.25 8.80 4.14
N GLY A 73 -18.04 9.23 3.14
CA GLY A 73 -19.34 9.86 3.33
C GLY A 73 -19.28 11.37 3.61
N GLY A 74 -20.45 11.98 3.77
CA GLY A 74 -20.56 13.42 4.02
C GLY A 74 -20.00 14.25 2.87
N GLU A 75 -19.27 15.32 3.18
CA GLU A 75 -18.72 16.25 2.17
C GLU A 75 -17.72 15.61 1.20
N LEU A 76 -17.13 14.44 1.55
CA LEU A 76 -16.22 13.70 0.67
C LEU A 76 -16.94 13.09 -0.54
N GLU A 77 -18.25 12.87 -0.49
CA GLU A 77 -18.99 12.23 -1.59
C GLU A 77 -18.97 13.08 -2.86
N ASP A 78 -18.84 14.40 -2.74
CA ASP A 78 -18.58 15.28 -3.87
C ASP A 78 -17.07 15.42 -4.10
N PRO A 79 -16.51 14.85 -5.18
CA PRO A 79 -15.08 14.94 -5.49
C PRO A 79 -14.60 16.36 -5.79
N ALA A 80 -15.50 17.34 -5.99
CA ALA A 80 -15.13 18.75 -6.14
C ALA A 80 -14.74 19.41 -4.80
N ASN A 81 -15.14 18.83 -3.67
CA ASN A 81 -14.78 19.36 -2.35
C ASN A 81 -13.39 18.90 -1.94
N ALA A 82 -12.53 19.82 -1.48
CA ALA A 82 -11.28 19.44 -0.83
C ALA A 82 -11.56 18.73 0.51
N PRO A 83 -10.70 17.79 0.95
CA PRO A 83 -10.82 17.20 2.28
C PRO A 83 -10.79 18.26 3.38
N ASN A 84 -11.81 18.28 4.23
CA ASN A 84 -11.87 19.18 5.37
C ASN A 84 -10.77 18.82 6.39
N GLU A 85 -10.02 19.80 6.91
CA GLU A 85 -8.95 19.51 7.87
C GLU A 85 -9.47 18.83 9.15
N ALA A 86 -10.69 19.13 9.58
CA ALA A 86 -11.30 18.50 10.75
C ALA A 86 -11.68 17.02 10.53
N MET A 87 -11.65 16.55 9.28
CA MET A 87 -11.90 15.15 8.94
C MET A 87 -10.76 14.25 9.39
N TRP A 88 -9.51 14.66 9.10
CA TRP A 88 -8.29 13.96 9.47
C TRP A 88 -8.19 13.86 11.00
N GLN A 89 -7.95 12.67 11.54
CA GLN A 89 -7.94 12.45 13.00
C GLN A 89 -6.60 11.97 13.52
N TRP A 90 -5.73 11.45 12.66
CA TRP A 90 -4.53 10.74 13.09
C TRP A 90 -3.24 11.45 12.68
N VAL A 91 -3.10 11.77 11.41
CA VAL A 91 -1.92 12.38 10.80
C VAL A 91 -2.08 13.89 10.85
N VAL A 92 -1.05 14.62 11.30
CA VAL A 92 -1.05 16.09 11.43
C VAL A 92 -1.02 16.75 10.04
N SER A 93 -1.61 17.94 9.89
CA SER A 93 -1.50 18.66 8.61
C SER A 93 -0.04 19.02 8.31
N PRO A 94 0.36 19.07 7.02
CA PRO A 94 1.71 19.50 6.65
C PRO A 94 2.07 20.89 7.24
N GLU A 95 1.08 21.77 7.35
CA GLU A 95 1.23 23.13 7.90
C GLU A 95 1.52 23.14 9.40
N LYS A 96 0.93 22.20 10.15
CA LYS A 96 1.09 22.05 11.61
C LYS A 96 2.19 21.06 12.01
N ALA A 97 2.76 20.34 11.04
CA ALA A 97 3.88 19.44 11.27
C ALA A 97 5.13 20.21 11.72
N PRO A 98 6.03 19.59 12.52
CA PRO A 98 7.23 20.26 13.04
C PRO A 98 8.11 20.87 11.93
N ASP A 99 8.69 22.04 12.22
CA ASP A 99 9.66 22.68 11.31
C ASP A 99 11.00 21.94 11.27
N LYS A 100 11.32 21.19 12.33
CA LYS A 100 12.53 20.36 12.41
C LYS A 100 12.25 18.99 11.80
N ALA A 101 13.03 18.63 10.78
CA ALA A 101 13.00 17.29 10.19
C ALA A 101 13.41 16.21 11.21
N GLU A 102 12.87 15.01 11.03
CA GLU A 102 13.19 13.83 11.85
C GLU A 102 13.73 12.71 10.96
N GLU A 103 14.76 12.02 11.44
CA GLU A 103 15.33 10.87 10.76
C GLU A 103 14.90 9.59 11.44
N VAL A 104 14.54 8.58 10.65
CA VAL A 104 14.20 7.25 11.11
C VAL A 104 14.89 6.21 10.26
N GLU A 105 15.49 5.21 10.91
CA GLU A 105 16.02 4.02 10.26
C GLU A 105 15.09 2.84 10.52
N ILE A 106 14.78 2.07 9.48
CA ILE A 106 13.98 0.85 9.57
C ILE A 106 14.86 -0.32 9.13
N GLY A 107 15.02 -1.31 10.01
CA GLY A 107 15.75 -2.54 9.73
C GLY A 107 14.83 -3.68 9.33
N PHE A 108 15.30 -4.52 8.42
CA PHE A 108 14.59 -5.67 7.87
C PHE A 108 15.45 -6.93 7.93
N GLU A 109 14.79 -8.07 8.15
CA GLU A 109 15.34 -9.41 8.00
C GLU A 109 14.42 -10.21 7.05
N SER A 110 14.94 -10.66 5.92
CA SER A 110 14.21 -11.41 4.89
C SER A 110 12.87 -10.78 4.48
N GLY A 111 12.88 -9.46 4.25
CA GLY A 111 11.70 -8.67 3.88
C GLY A 111 10.79 -8.27 5.05
N THR A 112 11.00 -8.81 6.24
CA THR A 112 10.20 -8.50 7.44
C THR A 112 10.85 -7.35 8.22
N PRO A 113 10.12 -6.27 8.57
CA PRO A 113 10.66 -5.22 9.43
C PRO A 113 10.87 -5.73 10.85
N VAL A 114 12.06 -5.48 11.42
CA VAL A 114 12.46 -6.01 12.75
C VAL A 114 12.97 -4.94 13.71
N SER A 115 13.30 -3.73 13.25
CA SER A 115 13.84 -2.68 14.10
C SER A 115 13.51 -1.27 13.62
N VAL A 116 13.52 -0.33 14.58
CA VAL A 116 13.44 1.12 14.34
C VAL A 116 14.58 1.79 15.08
N ASN A 117 15.37 2.61 14.39
CA ASN A 117 16.53 3.31 14.95
C ASN A 117 17.49 2.38 15.72
N GLY A 118 17.76 1.20 15.15
CA GLY A 118 18.63 0.17 15.73
C GLY A 118 18.00 -0.64 16.88
N SER A 119 16.83 -0.26 17.40
CA SER A 119 16.13 -1.00 18.46
C SER A 119 15.25 -2.10 17.87
N LYS A 120 15.48 -3.36 18.25
CA LYS A 120 14.61 -4.48 17.84
C LYS A 120 13.25 -4.36 18.53
N LEU A 121 12.17 -4.47 17.75
CA LEU A 121 10.80 -4.32 18.22
C LEU A 121 9.93 -5.47 17.71
N GLY A 122 8.92 -5.84 18.48
CA GLY A 122 7.85 -6.70 17.98
C GLY A 122 7.02 -5.97 16.90
N PRO A 123 6.29 -6.70 16.04
CA PRO A 123 5.60 -6.11 14.89
C PRO A 123 4.59 -5.02 15.26
N ILE A 124 3.89 -5.16 16.39
CA ILE A 124 2.91 -4.18 16.87
C ILE A 124 3.61 -2.91 17.35
N ASP A 125 4.61 -3.04 18.24
CA ASP A 125 5.35 -1.89 18.77
C ASP A 125 6.13 -1.16 17.68
N LEU A 126 6.67 -1.90 16.72
CA LEU A 126 7.33 -1.36 15.53
C LEU A 126 6.37 -0.48 14.74
N LEU A 127 5.19 -1.00 14.39
CA LEU A 127 4.21 -0.26 13.61
C LEU A 127 3.68 0.96 14.37
N ASN A 128 3.39 0.83 15.67
CA ASN A 128 2.95 1.95 16.50
C ASN A 128 4.02 3.05 16.57
N THR A 129 5.29 2.68 16.78
CA THR A 129 6.40 3.63 16.78
C THR A 129 6.49 4.36 15.43
N LEU A 130 6.39 3.65 14.32
CA LEU A 130 6.41 4.25 12.99
C LEU A 130 5.18 5.12 12.73
N ASN A 131 3.99 4.71 13.21
CA ASN A 131 2.77 5.51 13.11
C ASN A 131 2.93 6.85 13.84
N GLU A 132 3.45 6.84 15.07
CA GLU A 132 3.69 8.06 15.86
C GLU A 132 4.65 9.02 15.16
N ILE A 133 5.79 8.50 14.69
CA ILE A 133 6.80 9.28 13.97
C ILE A 133 6.20 9.86 12.68
N ALA A 134 5.58 9.03 11.84
CA ALA A 134 5.04 9.48 10.55
C ALA A 134 3.86 10.45 10.70
N ALA A 135 2.91 10.16 11.60
CA ALA A 135 1.71 10.97 11.80
C ALA A 135 2.06 12.39 12.26
N LYS A 136 3.03 12.52 13.18
CA LYS A 136 3.55 13.81 13.66
C LYS A 136 4.09 14.68 12.52
N HIS A 137 4.71 14.06 11.51
CA HIS A 137 5.30 14.76 10.35
C HIS A 137 4.37 14.88 9.14
N GLY A 138 3.09 14.54 9.28
CA GLY A 138 2.12 14.66 8.21
C GLY A 138 2.22 13.60 7.11
N ILE A 139 2.87 12.47 7.39
CA ILE A 139 3.07 11.38 6.42
C ILE A 139 1.88 10.42 6.45
N GLY A 140 1.39 10.04 5.26
CA GLY A 140 0.41 8.97 5.08
C GLY A 140 -1.04 9.43 4.88
N ARG A 141 -1.31 10.72 4.69
CA ARG A 141 -2.62 11.19 4.19
C ARG A 141 -2.74 10.92 2.69
N THR A 142 -3.81 10.26 2.28
CA THR A 142 -4.16 10.01 0.87
C THR A 142 -5.65 10.32 0.64
N ASP A 143 -5.97 11.05 -0.42
CA ASP A 143 -7.34 11.25 -0.91
C ASP A 143 -7.42 10.70 -2.34
N LEU A 144 -8.35 9.77 -2.60
CA LEU A 144 -8.45 9.11 -3.89
C LEU A 144 -9.88 8.75 -4.26
N VAL A 145 -10.10 8.60 -5.57
CA VAL A 145 -11.29 7.96 -6.13
C VAL A 145 -10.89 6.55 -6.59
N GLU A 146 -11.46 5.53 -5.95
CA GLU A 146 -11.21 4.12 -6.24
C GLU A 146 -12.34 3.47 -7.02
N ASN A 147 -12.03 2.31 -7.62
CA ASN A 147 -13.01 1.44 -8.25
C ASN A 147 -13.36 0.31 -7.29
N ARG A 148 -14.57 0.32 -6.74
CA ARG A 148 -15.05 -0.80 -5.92
C ARG A 148 -15.25 -2.03 -6.79
N LEU A 149 -15.07 -3.21 -6.19
CA LEU A 149 -15.30 -4.48 -6.86
C LEU A 149 -16.75 -4.60 -7.37
N VAL A 150 -17.69 -4.00 -6.65
CA VAL A 150 -19.12 -3.96 -7.00
C VAL A 150 -19.45 -3.00 -8.16
N GLY A 151 -18.44 -2.48 -8.88
CA GLY A 151 -18.59 -1.79 -10.16
C GLY A 151 -18.80 -0.27 -10.07
N MET A 152 -18.84 0.30 -8.86
CA MET A 152 -19.00 1.75 -8.67
C MET A 152 -17.68 2.42 -8.28
N LYS A 153 -17.56 3.71 -8.61
CA LYS A 153 -16.50 4.54 -8.05
C LYS A 153 -16.89 4.99 -6.64
N SER A 154 -15.91 5.11 -5.77
CA SER A 154 -16.06 5.68 -4.44
C SER A 154 -14.91 6.63 -4.17
N ARG A 155 -15.16 7.72 -3.46
CA ARG A 155 -14.10 8.57 -2.92
C ARG A 155 -13.85 8.21 -1.46
N GLY A 156 -12.59 8.06 -1.11
CA GLY A 156 -12.17 7.76 0.26
C GLY A 156 -10.90 8.52 0.60
N ALA A 157 -10.81 8.95 1.86
CA ALA A 157 -9.60 9.53 2.41
C ALA A 157 -9.00 8.57 3.46
N TYR A 158 -7.68 8.47 3.48
CA TYR A 158 -6.95 7.45 4.22
C TYR A 158 -5.75 8.04 4.96
N GLU A 159 -5.54 7.58 6.19
CA GLU A 159 -4.40 7.90 7.04
C GLU A 159 -3.63 6.61 7.34
N THR A 160 -2.52 6.38 6.64
CA THR A 160 -1.67 5.17 6.74
C THR A 160 -0.22 5.54 7.07
N PRO A 161 0.08 6.08 8.26
CA PRO A 161 1.37 6.71 8.55
C PRO A 161 2.55 5.73 8.54
N GLY A 162 2.59 4.78 9.48
CA GLY A 162 3.68 3.81 9.59
C GLY A 162 3.75 2.86 8.39
N GLY A 163 2.60 2.48 7.84
CA GLY A 163 2.53 1.69 6.61
C GLY A 163 3.17 2.40 5.41
N THR A 164 3.03 3.73 5.28
CA THR A 164 3.70 4.51 4.23
C THR A 164 5.22 4.44 4.36
N LEU A 165 5.75 4.54 5.59
CA LEU A 165 7.18 4.39 5.83
C LEU A 165 7.66 2.97 5.49
N LEU A 166 6.94 1.94 5.95
CA LEU A 166 7.29 0.54 5.72
C LEU A 166 7.37 0.21 4.24
N VAL A 167 6.34 0.56 3.46
CA VAL A 167 6.34 0.32 2.00
C VAL A 167 7.49 1.04 1.33
N LYS A 168 7.73 2.31 1.68
CA LYS A 168 8.83 3.08 1.10
C LYS A 168 10.18 2.48 1.43
N ALA A 169 10.44 2.15 2.69
CA ALA A 169 11.74 1.61 3.12
C ALA A 169 11.98 0.20 2.53
N HIS A 170 10.96 -0.64 2.52
CA HIS A 170 11.01 -1.99 1.96
C HIS A 170 11.38 -1.95 0.46
N GLN A 171 10.67 -1.16 -0.35
CA GLN A 171 10.97 -1.00 -1.78
C GLN A 171 12.40 -0.51 -2.05
N GLU A 172 12.93 0.36 -1.19
CA GLU A 172 14.28 0.89 -1.34
C GLU A 172 15.36 -0.14 -0.96
N LEU A 173 15.05 -1.04 -0.03
CA LEU A 173 15.92 -2.17 0.27
C LEU A 173 15.89 -3.20 -0.86
N GLU A 174 14.71 -3.51 -1.40
CA GLU A 174 14.57 -4.40 -2.57
C GLU A 174 15.41 -3.94 -3.77
N ARG A 175 15.41 -2.64 -4.08
CA ARG A 175 16.24 -2.05 -5.14
C ARG A 175 17.74 -2.28 -4.95
N LEU A 176 18.18 -2.51 -3.71
CA LEU A 176 19.57 -2.78 -3.38
C LEU A 176 19.89 -4.28 -3.42
N THR A 177 18.92 -5.15 -3.13
CA THR A 177 19.15 -6.58 -2.85
C THR A 177 18.53 -7.56 -3.84
N ILE A 178 17.64 -7.11 -4.73
CA ILE A 178 16.94 -7.93 -5.73
C ILE A 178 17.52 -7.65 -7.12
N ASP A 179 17.74 -8.70 -7.91
CA ASP A 179 18.23 -8.57 -9.28
C ASP A 179 17.17 -7.93 -10.21
N ARG A 180 17.62 -7.45 -11.37
CA ARG A 180 16.78 -6.68 -12.30
C ARG A 180 15.53 -7.42 -12.76
N GLU A 181 15.64 -8.68 -13.17
CA GLU A 181 14.51 -9.40 -13.77
C GLU A 181 13.48 -9.79 -12.70
N THR A 182 13.95 -10.25 -11.54
CA THR A 182 13.07 -10.52 -10.39
C THR A 182 12.37 -9.24 -9.93
N ALA A 183 13.09 -8.12 -9.84
CA ALA A 183 12.54 -6.82 -9.45
C ALA A 183 11.45 -6.32 -10.41
N HIS A 184 11.63 -6.51 -11.72
CA HIS A 184 10.61 -6.15 -12.71
C HIS A 184 9.39 -7.08 -12.65
N PHE A 185 9.60 -8.39 -12.56
CA PHE A 185 8.50 -9.34 -12.54
C PHE A 185 7.65 -9.23 -11.27
N GLN A 186 8.27 -9.05 -10.11
CA GLN A 186 7.55 -8.94 -8.84
C GLN A 186 6.65 -7.71 -8.76
N GLN A 187 6.89 -6.65 -9.54
CA GLN A 187 6.00 -5.48 -9.58
C GLN A 187 4.61 -5.85 -10.12
N ALA A 188 4.54 -6.66 -11.17
CA ALA A 188 3.26 -7.13 -11.69
C ALA A 188 2.56 -8.07 -10.69
N LEU A 189 3.34 -8.93 -10.02
CA LEU A 189 2.82 -9.85 -9.01
C LEU A 189 2.31 -9.14 -7.75
N SER A 190 2.99 -8.07 -7.31
CA SER A 190 2.59 -7.31 -6.11
C SER A 190 1.28 -6.56 -6.35
N LEU A 191 1.10 -5.99 -7.55
CA LEU A 191 -0.18 -5.42 -7.96
C LEU A 191 -1.29 -6.47 -7.98
N ARG A 192 -1.02 -7.63 -8.57
CA ARG A 192 -2.00 -8.73 -8.58
C ARG A 192 -2.34 -9.22 -7.17
N TYR A 193 -1.36 -9.28 -6.27
CA TYR A 193 -1.57 -9.61 -4.87
C TYR A 193 -2.51 -8.60 -4.21
N ALA A 194 -2.25 -7.30 -4.39
CA ALA A 194 -3.07 -6.24 -3.84
C ALA A 194 -4.52 -6.30 -4.35
N GLU A 195 -4.73 -6.63 -5.63
CA GLU A 195 -6.08 -6.86 -6.19
C GLU A 195 -6.81 -8.01 -5.48
N LEU A 196 -6.14 -9.16 -5.27
CA LEU A 196 -6.76 -10.29 -4.59
C LEU A 196 -7.18 -9.92 -3.17
N VAL A 197 -6.34 -9.20 -2.42
CA VAL A 197 -6.66 -8.71 -1.09
C VAL A 197 -7.85 -7.74 -1.14
N TYR A 198 -7.82 -6.77 -2.05
CA TYR A 198 -8.90 -5.79 -2.20
C TYR A 198 -10.24 -6.43 -2.54
N TYR A 199 -10.23 -7.45 -3.41
CA TYR A 199 -11.40 -8.23 -3.83
C TYR A 199 -11.91 -9.24 -2.79
N GLY A 200 -11.24 -9.37 -1.64
CA GLY A 200 -11.63 -10.33 -0.59
C GLY A 200 -11.22 -11.78 -0.87
N LEU A 201 -10.36 -11.99 -1.87
CA LEU A 201 -9.86 -13.31 -2.27
C LEU A 201 -8.65 -13.74 -1.42
N TRP A 202 -8.68 -13.44 -0.11
CA TRP A 202 -7.59 -13.81 0.81
C TRP A 202 -7.36 -15.32 0.85
N PHE A 203 -8.43 -16.12 0.89
CA PHE A 203 -8.35 -17.59 0.92
C PHE A 203 -8.25 -18.23 -0.48
N ALA A 204 -7.95 -17.45 -1.52
CA ALA A 204 -7.79 -18.00 -2.87
C ALA A 204 -6.42 -18.69 -3.02
N PRO A 205 -6.34 -19.85 -3.69
CA PRO A 205 -5.07 -20.55 -3.93
C PRO A 205 -4.02 -19.72 -4.67
N LEU A 206 -4.46 -18.79 -5.54
CA LEU A 206 -3.54 -17.89 -6.24
C LEU A 206 -2.76 -17.00 -5.26
N ARG A 207 -3.39 -16.52 -4.18
CA ARG A 207 -2.70 -15.70 -3.16
C ARG A 207 -1.61 -16.52 -2.46
N GLU A 208 -1.88 -17.79 -2.13
CA GLU A 208 -0.90 -18.72 -1.55
C GLU A 208 0.27 -19.00 -2.50
N ALA A 209 -0.02 -19.19 -3.79
CA ALA A 209 1.02 -19.37 -4.80
C ALA A 209 1.93 -18.13 -4.90
N LEU A 210 1.36 -16.92 -4.81
CA LEU A 210 2.12 -15.68 -4.77
C LEU A 210 2.94 -15.53 -3.48
N ASP A 211 2.43 -15.96 -2.32
CA ASP A 211 3.23 -16.01 -1.08
C ASP A 211 4.47 -16.89 -1.27
N GLY A 212 4.34 -18.04 -1.96
CA GLY A 212 5.47 -18.89 -2.31
C GLY A 212 6.55 -18.16 -3.13
N PHE A 213 6.16 -17.35 -4.11
CA PHE A 213 7.08 -16.50 -4.88
C PHE A 213 7.77 -15.47 -3.97
N PHE A 214 7.00 -14.71 -3.19
CA PHE A 214 7.56 -13.65 -2.34
C PHE A 214 8.44 -14.20 -1.23
N ASN A 215 8.12 -15.36 -0.65
CA ASN A 215 8.97 -16.03 0.34
C ASN A 215 10.39 -16.28 -0.19
N VAL A 216 10.53 -16.63 -1.47
CA VAL A 216 11.84 -16.82 -2.12
C VAL A 216 12.48 -15.48 -2.49
N ALA A 217 11.73 -14.57 -3.11
CA ALA A 217 12.24 -13.27 -3.54
C ALA A 217 12.78 -12.44 -2.37
N GLN A 218 12.20 -12.57 -1.19
CA GLN A 218 12.51 -11.77 -0.01
C GLN A 218 13.69 -12.30 0.82
N LEU A 219 14.23 -13.50 0.57
CA LEU A 219 15.28 -14.14 1.38
C LEU A 219 16.53 -13.28 1.62
N ARG A 220 16.87 -12.39 0.68
CA ARG A 220 18.04 -11.50 0.76
C ARG A 220 17.70 -10.05 1.06
N VAL A 221 16.43 -9.73 1.27
CA VAL A 221 15.95 -8.38 1.60
C VAL A 221 16.19 -8.13 3.10
N THR A 222 17.46 -8.10 3.48
CA THR A 222 17.95 -7.90 4.84
C THR A 222 18.88 -6.71 4.87
N GLY A 223 18.69 -5.79 5.81
CA GLY A 223 19.44 -4.54 5.85
C GLY A 223 18.68 -3.43 6.57
N ALA A 224 19.04 -2.18 6.31
CA ALA A 224 18.41 -1.02 6.89
C ALA A 224 18.26 0.13 5.88
N VAL A 225 17.17 0.87 5.98
CA VAL A 225 16.90 2.07 5.18
C VAL A 225 16.64 3.25 6.10
N GLY A 226 17.37 4.34 5.87
CA GLY A 226 17.15 5.61 6.55
C GLY A 226 16.22 6.51 5.74
N LEU A 227 15.30 7.16 6.44
CA LEU A 227 14.31 8.06 5.91
C LEU A 227 14.39 9.39 6.67
N LYS A 228 14.16 10.50 5.97
CA LYS A 228 14.02 11.85 6.53
C LYS A 228 12.62 12.36 6.27
N LEU A 229 11.92 12.70 7.34
CA LEU A 229 10.54 13.15 7.35
C LEU A 229 10.50 14.65 7.66
N TRP A 230 9.76 15.40 6.85
CA TRP A 230 9.58 16.84 7.05
C TRP A 230 8.34 17.34 6.34
N LYS A 231 7.36 17.87 7.07
CA LYS A 231 6.13 18.50 6.53
C LYS A 231 5.52 17.74 5.35
N ALA A 232 5.06 16.52 5.62
CA ALA A 232 4.51 15.57 4.66
C ALA A 232 5.46 15.10 3.53
N THR A 233 6.75 15.47 3.60
CA THR A 233 7.78 15.00 2.69
C THR A 233 8.55 13.83 3.29
N LEU A 234 8.76 12.79 2.49
CA LEU A 234 9.51 11.59 2.84
C LEU A 234 10.66 11.38 1.86
N ASN A 235 11.91 11.51 2.34
CA ASN A 235 13.11 11.32 1.54
C ASN A 235 13.96 10.16 2.05
N VAL A 236 14.59 9.40 1.15
CA VAL A 236 15.51 8.34 1.54
C VAL A 236 16.89 8.92 1.74
N THR A 237 17.52 8.67 2.89
CA THR A 237 18.84 9.20 3.24
C THR A 237 19.95 8.16 3.11
N LYS A 238 19.66 6.88 3.36
CA LYS A 238 20.64 5.80 3.27
C LYS A 238 20.00 4.44 3.01
N ARG A 239 20.79 3.53 2.44
CA ARG A 239 20.45 2.11 2.23
C ARG A 239 21.69 1.30 2.59
N VAL A 240 21.54 0.29 3.43
CA VAL A 240 22.64 -0.58 3.87
C VAL A 240 22.16 -2.01 3.85
N SER A 241 22.93 -2.91 3.25
CA SER A 241 22.62 -4.34 3.26
C SER A 241 23.89 -5.18 3.15
N PRO A 242 24.02 -6.28 3.92
CA PRO A 242 25.07 -7.27 3.67
C PRO A 242 24.87 -8.06 2.37
N PHE A 243 23.68 -7.98 1.75
CA PHE A 243 23.34 -8.64 0.49
C PHE A 243 23.21 -7.65 -0.67
N SER A 244 23.85 -6.47 -0.56
CA SER A 244 23.84 -5.46 -1.61
C SER A 244 24.37 -6.02 -2.94
N LEU A 245 23.56 -5.90 -3.99
CA LEU A 245 23.97 -6.14 -5.37
C LEU A 245 24.67 -4.91 -5.96
N TYR A 246 24.56 -3.74 -5.31
CA TYR A 246 25.32 -2.56 -5.69
C TYR A 246 26.81 -2.75 -5.37
N ARG A 247 27.63 -2.50 -6.38
CA ARG A 247 29.09 -2.67 -6.36
C ARG A 247 29.75 -1.41 -6.85
N ALA A 248 30.30 -0.61 -5.93
CA ALA A 248 30.92 0.68 -6.25
C ALA A 248 32.10 0.53 -7.24
N ASP A 249 32.82 -0.59 -7.18
CA ASP A 249 33.91 -0.92 -8.09
C ASP A 249 33.46 -1.21 -9.53
N LEU A 250 32.19 -1.59 -9.74
CA LEU A 250 31.58 -1.79 -11.06
C LEU A 250 30.83 -0.54 -11.55
N ALA A 251 30.25 0.24 -10.64
CA ALA A 251 29.44 1.42 -10.96
C ALA A 251 30.24 2.73 -11.10
N SER A 252 31.50 2.73 -10.66
CA SER A 252 32.38 3.90 -10.77
C SER A 252 32.60 4.33 -12.22
N PHE A 253 32.83 5.63 -12.44
CA PHE A 253 33.26 6.16 -13.75
C PHE A 253 34.67 5.70 -14.15
N THR A 254 35.43 5.15 -13.21
CA THR A 254 36.68 4.46 -13.53
C THR A 254 36.35 3.05 -14.04
N MET A 255 36.82 2.72 -15.24
CA MET A 255 36.59 1.43 -15.92
C MET A 255 37.37 0.26 -15.28
N GLY A 256 37.25 0.08 -13.96
CA GLY A 256 38.03 -0.86 -13.17
C GLY A 256 37.81 -2.32 -13.57
N ARG A 257 36.77 -2.95 -13.03
CA ARG A 257 36.42 -4.36 -13.33
C ARG A 257 35.48 -4.53 -14.53
N TYR A 258 35.00 -3.44 -15.11
CA TYR A 258 34.11 -3.45 -16.26
C TYR A 258 34.92 -3.32 -17.55
N ASN A 259 34.80 -4.28 -18.47
CA ASN A 259 35.45 -4.23 -19.78
C ASN A 259 34.50 -3.54 -20.79
N PRO A 260 34.81 -2.32 -21.26
CA PRO A 260 33.93 -1.60 -22.19
C PRO A 260 33.81 -2.25 -23.56
N GLN A 261 34.77 -3.09 -23.97
CA GLN A 261 34.74 -3.75 -25.28
C GLN A 261 33.58 -4.75 -25.39
N ASP A 262 33.19 -5.38 -24.29
CA ASP A 262 32.09 -6.34 -24.27
C ASP A 262 30.73 -5.67 -24.57
N ALA A 263 30.62 -4.36 -24.32
CA ALA A 263 29.39 -3.61 -24.54
C ALA A 263 29.01 -3.54 -26.03
N GLU A 264 29.97 -3.41 -26.93
CA GLU A 264 29.71 -3.37 -28.38
C GLU A 264 29.10 -4.69 -28.86
N GLY A 265 29.71 -5.82 -28.49
CA GLY A 265 29.20 -7.15 -28.82
C GLY A 265 27.81 -7.39 -28.23
N PHE A 266 27.61 -7.01 -26.96
CA PHE A 266 26.31 -7.10 -26.30
C PHE A 266 25.25 -6.28 -27.05
N ILE A 267 25.52 -5.02 -27.37
CA ILE A 267 24.58 -4.14 -28.09
C ILE A 267 24.24 -4.72 -29.45
N ASN A 268 25.23 -5.17 -30.22
CA ASN A 268 25.03 -5.74 -31.54
C ASN A 268 24.08 -6.94 -31.50
N LEU A 269 24.26 -7.85 -30.54
CA LEU A 269 23.41 -9.03 -30.37
C LEU A 269 22.02 -8.67 -29.80
N PHE A 270 21.95 -7.80 -28.80
CA PHE A 270 20.70 -7.41 -28.16
C PHE A 270 19.80 -6.57 -29.08
N ALA A 271 20.40 -5.83 -30.03
CA ALA A 271 19.67 -5.04 -31.01
C ALA A 271 19.11 -5.87 -32.19
N LEU A 272 19.45 -7.16 -32.32
CA LEU A 272 18.99 -7.99 -33.45
C LEU A 272 17.45 -8.00 -33.59
N PRO A 273 16.64 -8.20 -32.54
CA PRO A 273 15.18 -8.23 -32.68
C PRO A 273 14.57 -6.89 -33.13
N VAL A 274 15.24 -5.75 -32.87
CA VAL A 274 14.72 -4.43 -33.26
C VAL A 274 15.25 -3.96 -34.61
N THR A 275 16.41 -4.46 -35.05
CA THR A 275 17.01 -4.16 -36.35
C THR A 275 16.52 -5.09 -37.45
N VAL A 276 16.15 -6.34 -37.12
CA VAL A 276 15.49 -7.29 -38.01
C VAL A 276 13.98 -7.00 -38.02
N ARG A 277 13.60 -5.81 -38.51
CA ARG A 277 12.22 -5.52 -38.92
C ARG A 277 12.08 -5.79 -40.41
N PRO A 278 10.89 -6.19 -40.89
CA PRO A 278 10.64 -6.19 -42.33
C PRO A 278 10.95 -4.78 -42.82
N LYS A 279 11.92 -4.63 -43.74
CA LYS A 279 12.05 -3.38 -44.48
C LYS A 279 10.68 -3.14 -45.09
N ALA A 280 9.99 -2.07 -44.69
CA ALA A 280 8.86 -1.58 -45.48
C ALA A 280 9.39 -1.52 -46.91
N LYS A 281 8.71 -2.20 -47.85
CA LYS A 281 9.07 -2.12 -49.26
C LYS A 281 9.21 -0.64 -49.53
N ALA A 282 10.43 -0.18 -49.83
CA ALA A 282 10.61 1.15 -50.37
C ALA A 282 9.67 1.19 -51.57
N GLU A 283 8.58 1.94 -51.46
CA GLU A 283 7.60 2.08 -52.51
C GLU A 283 8.37 2.53 -53.74
N GLY A 284 8.42 1.64 -54.73
CA GLY A 284 9.04 1.95 -56.00
C GLY A 284 8.36 3.18 -56.57
N LYS A 285 9.19 4.16 -56.93
CA LYS A 285 8.97 5.18 -57.97
C LYS A 285 7.56 5.13 -58.60
N LEU A 286 6.74 6.13 -58.27
CA LEU A 286 5.75 6.68 -59.22
C LEU A 286 6.49 7.53 -60.26
#